data_AF-F4HNT0-F1
#
_entry.id   AF-F4HNT0-F1
#
_cell.length_a   1.000
_cell.length_b   1.000
_cell.length_c   1.000
_cell.angle_alpha   90.00
_cell.angle_beta   90.00
_cell.angle_gamma   90.00
#
_symmetry.space_group_name_H-M   'P 1'
#
loop_
_entity.id
_entity.type
_entity.pdbx_description
1 polymer ?
#
loop_
_entity_poly.entity_id
_entity_poly.type
_entity_poly.pdbx_seq_one_letter_code
_entity_poly.pdbx_strand_id
1 'polypeptide(L)'
;MQAPRKLKSANYLIKIVIVAAFGGWALRWAMNHNATISDFTTAVAMTPLWLLIGIELFDKIADKKDYDWLGFINSSKYGGSSWMWGVILGVLVFFAVLYIMTGTLALTVGERNPGVFLAAVVYSLYIIAPETGDDELLLFLWLAATVATKGAYLHQSVFALPTNFLNVGAMVLLLL
;
A
#
# COMPACT_ATOMS: atom_id res chain seq x y z
N MET A 1 11.49 -26.68 -16.84
CA MET A 1 11.60 -25.61 -15.82
C MET A 1 12.11 -24.37 -16.53
N GLN A 2 11.27 -23.36 -16.74
CA GLN A 2 11.70 -22.08 -17.34
C GLN A 2 12.39 -21.26 -16.25
N ALA A 3 13.60 -20.77 -16.52
CA ALA A 3 14.33 -19.91 -15.58
C ALA A 3 13.49 -18.68 -15.20
N PRO A 4 13.50 -18.23 -13.93
CA PRO A 4 12.75 -17.06 -13.52
C PRO A 4 13.19 -15.85 -14.36
N ARG A 5 12.25 -15.20 -15.04
CA ARG A 5 12.51 -13.97 -15.79
C ARG A 5 12.88 -12.89 -14.78
N LYS A 6 14.12 -12.40 -14.82
CA LYS A 6 14.55 -11.26 -14.01
C LYS A 6 14.04 -9.95 -14.61
N LEU A 7 13.64 -9.01 -13.75
CA LEU A 7 13.37 -7.63 -14.13
C LEU A 7 14.56 -7.05 -14.92
N LYS A 8 14.30 -6.22 -15.92
CA LYS A 8 15.37 -5.47 -16.61
C LYS A 8 16.12 -4.65 -15.56
N SER A 9 17.44 -4.74 -15.52
CA SER A 9 18.29 -4.09 -14.48
C SER A 9 18.01 -2.59 -14.33
N ALA A 10 17.63 -1.89 -15.40
CA ALA A 10 17.24 -0.48 -15.36
C ALA A 10 15.93 -0.23 -14.59
N ASN A 11 14.90 -1.05 -14.79
CA ASN A 11 13.62 -0.93 -14.06
C ASN A 11 13.80 -1.23 -12.58
N TYR A 12 14.62 -2.23 -12.27
CA TYR A 12 15.00 -2.59 -10.91
C TYR A 12 15.66 -1.42 -10.18
N LEU A 13 16.66 -0.78 -10.80
CA LEU A 13 17.33 0.40 -10.24
C LEU A 13 16.40 1.60 -10.04
N ILE A 14 15.51 1.87 -10.99
CA ILE A 14 14.52 2.96 -10.87
C ILE A 14 13.60 2.73 -9.67
N LYS A 15 13.05 1.52 -9.53
CA LYS A 15 12.20 1.16 -8.38
C LYS A 15 12.95 1.37 -7.06
N ILE A 16 14.21 0.92 -6.96
CA ILE A 16 15.04 1.14 -5.76
C ILE A 16 15.21 2.63 -5.46
N VAL A 17 15.54 3.45 -6.46
CA VAL A 17 15.73 4.89 -6.26
C VAL A 17 14.44 5.54 -5.77
N ILE A 18 13.29 5.16 -6.33
CA ILE A 18 11.98 5.69 -5.90
C ILE A 18 11.69 5.29 -4.45
N VAL A 19 11.85 4.01 -4.11
CA VAL A 19 11.62 3.50 -2.75
C VAL A 19 12.55 4.18 -1.76
N ALA A 20 13.83 4.32 -2.08
CA ALA A 20 14.81 4.96 -1.20
C ALA A 20 14.53 6.47 -1.04
N ALA A 21 14.22 7.18 -2.12
CA ALA A 21 13.96 8.62 -2.08
C ALA A 21 12.67 8.92 -1.31
N PHE A 22 11.58 8.24 -1.63
CA PHE A 22 10.28 8.47 -1.00
C PHE A 22 10.24 7.92 0.43
N GLY A 23 10.83 6.75 0.68
CA GLY A 23 11.01 6.21 2.02
C GLY A 23 11.88 7.11 2.90
N GLY A 24 12.99 7.61 2.38
CA GLY A 24 13.84 8.58 3.09
C GLY A 24 13.12 9.88 3.43
N TRP A 25 12.34 10.42 2.49
CA TRP A 25 11.50 11.58 2.73
C TRP A 25 10.44 11.31 3.80
N ALA A 26 9.75 10.17 3.75
CA ALA A 26 8.72 9.80 4.73
C ALA A 26 9.32 9.60 6.14
N LEU A 27 10.50 8.98 6.24
CA LEU A 27 11.23 8.85 7.50
C LEU A 27 11.64 10.23 8.04
N ARG A 28 12.12 11.13 7.17
CA ARG A 28 12.40 12.52 7.56
C ARG A 28 11.16 13.24 8.06
N TRP A 29 10.02 13.05 7.39
CA TRP A 29 8.73 13.60 7.82
C TRP A 29 8.34 13.06 9.20
N ALA A 30 8.44 11.74 9.41
CA ALA A 30 8.09 11.08 10.65
C ALA A 30 8.95 11.53 11.84
N MET A 31 10.25 11.75 11.62
CA MET A 31 11.16 12.33 12.63
C MET A 31 10.70 13.72 13.07
N ASN A 32 10.18 14.54 12.15
CA ASN A 32 9.70 15.89 12.47
C ASN A 32 8.32 15.92 13.14
N HIS A 33 7.57 14.80 13.11
CA HIS A 33 6.21 14.69 13.66
C HIS A 33 6.15 13.76 14.88
N ASN A 34 7.30 13.44 15.49
CA ASN A 34 7.41 12.57 16.67
C ASN A 34 6.69 11.23 16.52
N ALA A 35 6.70 10.65 15.32
CA ALA A 35 6.07 9.35 15.09
C ALA A 35 6.75 8.28 15.95
N THR A 36 5.99 7.60 16.79
CA THR A 36 6.52 6.52 17.62
C THR A 36 6.36 5.17 16.93
N ILE A 37 7.18 4.20 17.33
CA ILE A 37 7.00 2.79 16.93
C ILE A 37 5.61 2.30 17.37
N SER A 38 5.13 2.74 18.54
CA SER A 38 3.81 2.40 19.04
C SER A 38 2.69 2.88 18.11
N ASP A 39 2.78 4.11 17.59
CA ASP A 39 1.79 4.66 16.66
C ASP A 39 1.75 3.85 15.37
N PHE A 40 2.92 3.53 14.82
CA PHE A 40 3.03 2.71 13.62
C PHE A 40 2.48 1.29 13.84
N THR A 41 2.92 0.60 14.89
CA THR A 41 2.45 -0.75 15.22
C THR A 41 0.94 -0.79 15.46
N THR A 42 0.39 0.23 16.14
CA THR A 42 -1.05 0.37 16.34
C THR A 42 -1.78 0.55 15.01
N ALA A 43 -1.30 1.43 14.14
CA ALA A 43 -1.89 1.63 12.82
C ALA A 43 -1.88 0.35 11.98
N VAL A 44 -0.76 -0.37 11.96
CA VAL A 44 -0.66 -1.65 11.26
C VAL A 44 -1.68 -2.65 11.82
N ALA A 45 -1.77 -2.81 13.14
CA ALA A 45 -2.73 -3.73 13.77
C ALA A 45 -4.20 -3.34 13.55
N MET A 46 -4.50 -2.04 13.39
CA MET A 46 -5.84 -1.53 13.08
C MET A 46 -6.19 -1.64 11.59
N THR A 47 -5.24 -1.98 10.72
CA THR A 47 -5.49 -2.11 9.28
C THR A 47 -6.51 -3.23 9.04
N PRO A 48 -7.63 -2.97 8.33
CA PRO A 48 -8.61 -3.99 8.02
C PRO A 48 -8.00 -5.14 7.19
N LEU A 49 -8.31 -6.38 7.54
CA LEU A 49 -7.72 -7.55 6.90
C LEU A 49 -8.04 -7.62 5.40
N TRP A 50 -9.26 -7.24 5.00
CA TRP A 50 -9.65 -7.20 3.58
C TRP A 50 -8.85 -6.19 2.77
N LEU A 51 -8.46 -5.06 3.37
CA LEU A 51 -7.62 -4.05 2.72
C LEU A 51 -6.22 -4.63 2.50
N LEU A 52 -5.69 -5.31 3.51
CA LEU A 52 -4.37 -5.92 3.44
C LEU A 52 -4.29 -7.01 2.36
N ILE A 53 -5.30 -7.89 2.30
CA ILE A 53 -5.43 -8.89 1.23
C ILE A 53 -5.52 -8.21 -0.14
N GLY A 54 -6.25 -7.09 -0.25
CA GLY A 54 -6.35 -6.32 -1.49
C GLY A 54 -5.00 -5.74 -1.94
N ILE A 55 -4.18 -5.26 -1.01
CA ILE A 55 -2.84 -4.72 -1.30
C ILE A 55 -1.92 -5.82 -1.81
N GLU A 56 -1.90 -6.98 -1.15
CA GLU A 56 -1.12 -8.16 -1.59
C GLU A 56 -1.55 -8.64 -2.98
N LEU A 57 -2.86 -8.60 -3.26
CA LEU A 57 -3.37 -8.92 -4.60
C LEU A 57 -2.92 -7.89 -5.65
N PHE A 58 -2.92 -6.60 -5.31
CA PHE A 58 -2.43 -5.56 -6.21
C PHE A 58 -0.93 -5.66 -6.46
N ASP A 59 -0.12 -6.01 -5.46
CA ASP A 59 1.31 -6.26 -5.61
C ASP A 59 1.58 -7.41 -6.60
N LYS A 60 0.89 -8.54 -6.40
CA LYS A 60 0.94 -9.69 -7.35
C LYS A 60 0.54 -9.31 -8.77
N ILE A 61 -0.43 -8.40 -8.93
CA ILE A 61 -0.84 -7.90 -10.25
C ILE A 61 0.21 -6.95 -10.84
N ALA A 62 0.81 -6.08 -10.01
CA ALA A 62 1.86 -5.16 -10.42
C ALA A 62 3.07 -5.92 -10.96
N ASP A 63 3.53 -6.93 -10.22
CA ASP A 63 4.68 -7.74 -10.62
C ASP A 63 4.35 -8.59 -11.86
N LYS A 64 3.19 -9.24 -11.94
CA LYS A 64 2.81 -9.97 -13.17
C LYS A 64 2.83 -9.09 -14.41
N LYS A 65 2.39 -7.84 -14.33
CA LYS A 65 2.42 -6.89 -15.45
C LYS A 65 3.83 -6.44 -15.83
N ASP A 66 4.79 -6.52 -14.92
CA ASP A 66 6.21 -6.31 -15.23
C ASP A 66 6.82 -7.48 -16.02
N TYR A 67 6.21 -8.68 -15.96
CA TYR A 67 6.73 -9.91 -16.57
C TYR A 67 5.93 -10.46 -17.77
N ASP A 68 4.65 -10.09 -17.90
CA ASP A 68 3.76 -10.62 -18.92
C ASP A 68 3.85 -9.91 -20.28
N TRP A 69 3.65 -10.70 -21.34
CA TRP A 69 3.48 -10.26 -22.73
C TRP A 69 2.37 -9.21 -22.90
N LEU A 70 1.35 -9.21 -22.02
CA LEU A 70 0.30 -8.20 -21.95
C LEU A 70 0.79 -6.83 -21.44
N GLY A 71 1.79 -6.80 -20.54
CA GLY A 71 2.51 -5.58 -20.17
C GLY A 71 3.32 -5.03 -21.34
N PHE A 72 3.85 -5.90 -22.20
CA PHE A 72 4.53 -5.53 -23.45
C PHE A 72 3.57 -4.96 -24.51
N ILE A 73 2.40 -5.58 -24.71
CA ILE A 73 1.38 -5.09 -25.65
C ILE A 73 0.74 -3.77 -25.17
N ASN A 74 0.48 -3.60 -23.87
CA ASN A 74 -0.05 -2.33 -23.35
C ASN A 74 1.02 -1.23 -23.26
N SER A 75 2.26 -1.55 -22.93
CA SER A 75 3.37 -0.59 -23.00
C SER A 75 3.68 -0.16 -24.43
N SER A 76 3.52 -1.04 -25.42
CA SER A 76 3.68 -0.70 -26.84
C SER A 76 2.49 0.10 -27.41
N LYS A 77 1.27 -0.06 -26.88
CA LYS A 77 0.09 0.71 -27.31
C LYS A 77 -0.01 2.10 -26.65
N TYR A 78 0.45 2.23 -25.40
CA TYR A 78 0.31 3.47 -24.61
C TYR A 78 1.65 4.13 -24.24
N GLY A 79 2.79 3.62 -24.72
CA GLY A 79 4.11 4.22 -24.54
C GLY A 79 4.66 4.20 -23.09
N GLY A 80 3.99 3.54 -22.14
CA GLY A 80 4.38 3.54 -20.73
C GLY A 80 5.39 2.42 -20.39
N SER A 81 6.49 2.76 -19.73
CA SER A 81 7.47 1.80 -19.21
C SER A 81 6.90 0.94 -18.08
N SER A 82 7.15 -0.38 -18.04
CA SER A 82 6.42 -1.30 -17.15
C SER A 82 6.50 -0.94 -15.66
N TRP A 83 7.64 -0.40 -15.20
CA TRP A 83 7.83 0.07 -13.82
C TRP A 83 6.82 1.15 -13.36
N MET A 84 6.23 1.90 -14.29
CA MET A 84 5.24 2.93 -13.96
C MET A 84 3.96 2.34 -13.35
N TRP A 85 3.61 1.10 -13.68
CA TRP A 85 2.41 0.47 -13.13
C TRP A 85 2.53 0.23 -11.63
N GLY A 86 3.69 -0.23 -11.15
CA GLY A 86 3.97 -0.35 -9.72
C GLY A 86 3.88 1.00 -9.01
N VAL A 87 4.39 2.06 -9.62
CA VAL A 87 4.28 3.43 -9.07
C VAL A 87 2.85 3.93 -9.00
N ILE A 88 2.07 3.77 -10.08
CA ILE A 88 0.66 4.18 -10.10
C ILE A 88 -0.15 3.41 -9.04
N LEU A 89 0.02 2.10 -8.96
CA LEU A 89 -0.67 1.27 -7.98
C LEU A 89 -0.22 1.61 -6.56
N GLY A 90 1.08 1.82 -6.33
CA GLY A 90 1.60 2.28 -5.04
C GLY A 90 0.99 3.61 -4.60
N VAL A 91 0.86 4.59 -5.50
CA VAL A 91 0.21 5.88 -5.20
C VAL A 91 -1.27 5.70 -4.90
N LEU A 92 -1.98 4.87 -5.67
CA LEU A 92 -3.39 4.56 -5.40
C LEU A 92 -3.57 3.89 -4.04
N VAL A 93 -2.70 2.93 -3.69
CA VAL A 93 -2.73 2.24 -2.40
C VAL A 93 -2.41 3.19 -1.26
N PHE A 94 -1.45 4.10 -1.43
CA PHE A 94 -1.16 5.14 -0.43
C PHE A 94 -2.43 5.92 -0.06
N PHE A 95 -3.14 6.46 -1.06
CA PHE A 95 -4.37 7.22 -0.82
C PHE A 95 -5.52 6.35 -0.33
N ALA A 96 -5.66 5.11 -0.83
CA ALA A 96 -6.68 4.18 -0.37
C ALA A 96 -6.52 3.84 1.11
N VAL A 97 -5.29 3.52 1.55
CA VAL A 97 -4.97 3.22 2.95
C VAL A 97 -5.25 4.44 3.82
N LEU A 98 -4.78 5.62 3.41
CA LEU A 98 -5.08 6.87 4.13
C LEU A 98 -6.58 7.10 4.26
N TYR A 99 -7.34 6.96 3.18
CA TYR A 99 -8.79 7.16 3.20
C TYR A 99 -9.51 6.16 4.10
N ILE A 100 -9.18 4.87 3.98
CA ILE A 100 -9.86 3.81 4.73
C ILE A 100 -9.54 3.92 6.23
N MET A 101 -8.28 4.18 6.58
CA MET A 101 -7.86 4.22 7.98
C MET A 101 -8.18 5.53 8.69
N THR A 102 -8.29 6.65 7.98
CA THR A 102 -8.61 7.95 8.57
C THR A 102 -10.03 8.43 8.28
N GLY A 103 -10.75 7.77 7.38
CA GLY A 103 -12.07 8.19 6.90
C GLY A 103 -12.07 9.43 6.00
N THR A 104 -10.92 10.06 5.74
CA THR A 104 -10.83 11.32 4.99
C THR A 104 -9.63 11.38 4.05
N LEU A 105 -9.77 12.11 2.94
CA LEU A 105 -8.67 12.47 2.04
C LEU A 105 -8.19 13.91 2.31
N ALA A 106 -7.92 14.25 3.57
CA ALA A 106 -7.32 15.54 3.90
C ALA A 106 -5.83 15.55 3.51
N LEU A 107 -5.44 16.27 2.45
CA LEU A 107 -4.04 16.34 2.00
C LEU A 107 -3.12 17.15 2.94
N THR A 108 -3.66 17.70 4.03
CA THR A 108 -2.89 18.33 5.11
C THR A 108 -2.15 17.26 5.91
N VAL A 109 -0.91 16.99 5.50
CA VAL A 109 -0.08 15.95 6.11
C VAL A 109 0.24 16.26 7.58
N GLY A 110 0.32 17.54 7.98
CA GLY A 110 0.74 17.98 9.31
C GLY A 110 -0.22 17.68 10.48
N GLU A 111 -1.47 17.29 10.21
CA GLU A 111 -2.48 16.98 11.25
C GLU A 111 -2.82 15.49 11.32
N ARG A 112 -2.14 14.65 10.51
CA ARG A 112 -2.44 13.21 10.43
C ARG A 112 -1.82 12.44 11.60
N ASN A 113 -2.48 11.35 11.98
CA ASN A 113 -1.89 10.33 12.84
C ASN A 113 -0.58 9.82 12.18
N PRO A 114 0.61 10.06 12.79
CA PRO A 114 1.88 9.73 12.16
C PRO A 114 2.05 8.23 11.88
N GLY A 115 1.44 7.38 12.70
CA GLY A 115 1.43 5.93 12.52
C GLY A 115 0.67 5.49 11.28
N VAL A 116 -0.51 6.06 11.02
CA VAL A 116 -1.33 5.75 9.83
C VAL A 116 -0.63 6.24 8.56
N PHE A 117 0.00 7.41 8.60
CA PHE A 117 0.80 7.90 7.48
C PHE A 117 1.96 6.94 7.18
N LEU A 118 2.71 6.52 8.19
CA LEU A 118 3.82 5.58 8.02
C LEU A 118 3.34 4.23 7.48
N ALA A 119 2.23 3.69 7.99
CA ALA A 119 1.64 2.46 7.46
C ALA A 119 1.27 2.59 5.98
N ALA A 120 0.61 3.69 5.59
CA ALA A 120 0.27 3.95 4.19
C ALA A 120 1.51 4.07 3.29
N VAL A 121 2.57 4.72 3.76
CA VAL A 121 3.85 4.79 3.04
C VAL A 121 4.45 3.39 2.89
N VAL A 122 4.52 2.59 3.96
CA VAL A 122 5.10 1.25 3.92
C VAL A 122 4.34 0.36 2.94
N TYR A 123 3.01 0.36 2.98
CA TYR A 123 2.18 -0.45 2.07
C TYR A 123 2.29 0.02 0.62
N SER A 124 2.43 1.32 0.39
CA SER A 124 2.65 1.90 -0.94
C SER A 124 4.01 1.53 -1.51
N LEU A 125 5.06 1.70 -0.70
CA LEU A 125 6.44 1.36 -1.08
C LEU A 125 6.64 -0.12 -1.29
N TYR A 126 5.91 -0.96 -0.56
CA TYR A 126 5.87 -2.39 -0.77
C TYR A 126 5.50 -2.75 -2.22
N ILE A 127 4.42 -2.17 -2.77
CA ILE A 127 4.02 -2.40 -4.17
C ILE A 127 5.04 -1.89 -5.18
N ILE A 128 5.76 -0.82 -4.83
CA ILE A 128 6.75 -0.21 -5.73
C ILE A 128 8.07 -0.97 -5.69
N ALA A 129 8.36 -1.65 -4.58
CA ALA A 129 9.60 -2.37 -4.40
C ALA A 129 9.77 -3.46 -5.47
N PRO A 130 11.02 -3.74 -5.88
CA PRO A 130 11.25 -4.78 -6.87
C PRO A 130 11.06 -6.17 -6.25
N GLU A 131 10.43 -7.07 -7.00
CA GLU A 131 10.35 -8.51 -6.67
C GLU A 131 9.63 -8.81 -5.35
N THR A 132 8.64 -8.01 -4.97
CA THR A 132 7.83 -8.21 -3.75
C THR A 132 6.62 -9.12 -3.96
N GLY A 133 6.18 -9.34 -5.19
CA GLY A 133 4.95 -10.08 -5.50
C GLY A 133 4.96 -11.58 -5.22
N ASP A 134 6.06 -12.13 -4.70
CA ASP A 134 6.21 -13.56 -4.44
C ASP A 134 5.77 -13.98 -3.02
N ASP A 135 5.91 -13.10 -2.02
CA ASP A 135 5.67 -13.41 -0.60
C ASP A 135 4.63 -12.47 0.04
N GLU A 136 3.83 -12.93 1.00
CA GLU A 136 2.86 -12.07 1.71
C GLU A 136 3.47 -11.27 2.88
N LEU A 137 4.41 -10.37 2.60
CA LEU A 137 5.18 -9.67 3.65
C LEU A 137 4.31 -8.72 4.49
N LEU A 138 3.29 -8.09 3.92
CA LEU A 138 2.41 -7.21 4.70
C LEU A 138 1.52 -8.02 5.64
N LEU A 139 1.14 -9.24 5.26
CA LEU A 139 0.38 -10.12 6.14
C LEU A 139 1.21 -10.52 7.37
N PHE A 140 2.50 -10.83 7.18
CA PHE A 140 3.39 -11.09 8.30
C PHE A 140 3.60 -9.85 9.17
N LEU A 141 3.74 -8.67 8.57
CA LEU A 141 3.84 -7.41 9.30
C LEU A 141 2.57 -7.14 10.15
N TRP A 142 1.39 -7.42 9.59
CA TRP A 142 0.12 -7.30 10.29
C TRP A 142 0.02 -8.26 11.47
N LEU A 143 0.34 -9.55 11.27
CA LEU A 143 0.34 -10.54 12.35
C LEU A 143 1.31 -10.15 13.47
N ALA A 144 2.51 -9.68 13.12
CA ALA A 144 3.48 -9.20 14.11
C ALA A 144 2.93 -8.01 14.92
N ALA A 145 2.27 -7.06 14.26
CA ALA A 145 1.64 -5.91 14.92
C ALA A 145 0.45 -6.32 15.81
N THR A 146 -0.35 -7.29 15.37
CA THR A 146 -1.42 -7.88 16.17
C THR A 146 -0.87 -8.54 17.43
N VAL A 147 0.21 -9.31 17.33
CA VAL A 147 0.88 -9.92 18.49
C VAL A 147 1.43 -8.84 19.42
N ALA A 148 2.11 -7.82 18.88
CA ALA A 148 2.66 -6.71 19.67
C ALA A 148 1.59 -5.92 20.42
N THR A 149 0.39 -5.80 19.85
CA THR A 149 -0.79 -5.16 20.47
C THR A 149 -1.64 -6.13 21.29
N LYS A 150 -1.19 -7.38 21.49
CA LYS A 150 -1.90 -8.44 22.22
C LYS A 150 -3.32 -8.68 21.69
N GLY A 151 -3.53 -8.47 20.40
CA GLY A 151 -4.83 -8.64 19.75
C GLY A 151 -5.86 -7.57 20.08
N ALA A 152 -5.48 -6.43 20.67
CA ALA A 152 -6.40 -5.35 21.07
C ALA A 152 -7.28 -4.84 19.91
N TYR A 153 -6.82 -4.99 18.67
CA TYR A 153 -7.49 -4.51 17.47
C TYR A 153 -8.04 -5.62 16.57
N LEU A 154 -8.00 -6.90 16.98
CA LEU A 154 -8.41 -8.04 16.15
C LEU A 154 -9.87 -7.95 15.72
N HIS A 155 -10.76 -7.59 16.64
CA HIS A 155 -12.18 -7.52 16.34
C HIS A 155 -12.46 -6.42 15.29
N GLN A 156 -11.85 -5.25 15.44
CA GLN A 156 -12.02 -4.14 14.50
C GLN A 156 -11.36 -4.44 13.15
N SER A 157 -10.17 -5.03 13.14
CA SER A 157 -9.42 -5.30 11.90
C SER A 157 -9.99 -6.45 11.07
N VAL A 158 -10.48 -7.52 11.71
CA VAL A 158 -11.04 -8.69 11.01
C VAL A 158 -12.49 -8.48 10.61
N PHE A 159 -13.30 -7.86 11.47
CA PHE A 159 -14.73 -7.66 11.25
C PHE A 159 -15.09 -6.26 10.74
N ALA A 160 -14.11 -5.41 10.43
CA ALA A 160 -14.37 -4.16 9.72
C ALA A 160 -14.96 -4.48 8.34
N LEU A 161 -16.28 -4.33 8.21
CA LEU A 161 -16.92 -4.27 6.91
C LEU A 161 -16.48 -2.99 6.19
N PRO A 162 -16.50 -2.95 4.85
CA PRO A 162 -16.32 -1.73 4.07
C PRO A 162 -17.54 -0.80 4.24
N THR A 163 -17.83 -0.35 5.45
CA THR A 163 -19.05 0.42 5.79
C THR A 163 -19.10 1.78 5.09
N ASN A 164 -17.95 2.32 4.67
CA ASN A 164 -17.89 3.55 3.90
C ASN A 164 -18.42 3.40 2.46
N PHE A 165 -18.42 2.19 1.87
CA PHE A 165 -19.04 1.97 0.55
C PHE A 165 -20.58 1.96 0.63
N LEU A 166 -21.15 1.57 1.77
CA LEU A 166 -22.60 1.57 1.99
C LEU A 166 -23.15 3.00 2.17
N ASN A 167 -22.38 3.90 2.78
CA ASN A 167 -22.79 5.30 2.96
C ASN A 167 -22.77 6.11 1.66
N VAL A 168 -21.88 5.80 0.71
CA VAL A 168 -21.90 6.46 -0.62
C VAL A 168 -23.14 6.05 -1.41
N GLY A 169 -23.55 4.78 -1.32
CA GLY A 169 -24.82 4.32 -1.91
C GLY A 169 -26.06 4.95 -1.28
N ALA A 170 -26.06 5.13 0.05
CA ALA A 170 -27.16 5.77 0.77
C ALA A 170 -27.27 7.27 0.48
N MET A 171 -26.15 7.99 0.30
CA MET A 171 -26.18 9.41 -0.09
C MET A 171 -26.70 9.64 -1.51
N VAL A 172 -26.43 8.74 -2.46
CA VAL A 172 -26.96 8.85 -3.84
C VAL A 172 -28.47 8.60 -3.88
N LEU A 173 -29.00 7.72 -3.01
CA LEU A 173 -30.43 7.44 -2.93
C LEU A 173 -31.23 8.53 -2.19
N LEU A 174 -30.58 9.36 -1.37
CA LEU A 174 -31.19 10.52 -0.70
C LEU A 174 -31.19 11.79 -1.57
N LEU A 175 -30.55 11.74 -2.75
CA LEU A 175 -30.44 12.84 -3.71
C LEU A 175 -31.22 12.56 -5.02
N LEU A 176 -32.01 11.49 -5.08
CA LEU A 176 -32.95 11.14 -6.15
C LEU A 176 -34.38 11.10 -5.59
#